data_AF-A0A495ZRT1-F1
#
_entry.id   AF-A0A495ZRT1-F1
#
_cell.length_a   1.000
_cell.length_b   1.000
_cell.length_c   1.000
_cell.angle_alpha   90.00
_cell.angle_beta   90.00
_cell.angle_gamma   90.00
#
_symmetry.space_group_name_H-M   'P 1'
#
loop_
_entity.id
_entity.type
_entity.pdbx_description
1 polymer ?
#
loop_
_entity_poly.entity_id
_entity_poly.type
_entity_poly.pdbx_seq_one_letter_code
_entity_poly.pdbx_strand_id
1 'polypeptide(L)'
;MTDAAFFESPIIFMEPIPNFSGELQNGLLRGQAIWQTKGDRPSFGYTDREAQRIREYVINRGGFIYMPTHGNTEAAMQPALRVLRQILPEYHLVTIPQDHEIYNSYYGLSGPLRFPVRKMGSTILHHGPYRQLQGVFIDDRLAVLVDTEAMIHVMDGAVQKPFFGHYQDRNRILDEFAPAAARQLINIVVYAVTHGSISDYSNYIPASALADGEIDSAPKKAPNATSRL
;
A
#
# COMPACT_ATOMS: atom_id res chain seq x y z
N MET A 1 -5.09 -15.42 1.58
CA MET A 1 -3.95 -15.78 0.71
C MET A 1 -4.18 -17.09 -0.07
N THR A 2 -5.21 -17.89 0.26
CA THR A 2 -5.54 -19.16 -0.42
C THR A 2 -6.50 -19.01 -1.61
N ASP A 3 -7.04 -17.81 -1.82
CA ASP A 3 -7.88 -17.47 -2.95
C ASP A 3 -7.11 -17.63 -4.27
N ALA A 4 -7.77 -18.14 -5.31
CA ALA A 4 -7.21 -18.25 -6.65
C ALA A 4 -7.03 -16.87 -7.30
N ALA A 5 -7.96 -15.94 -7.07
CA ALA A 5 -7.92 -14.57 -7.57
C ALA A 5 -6.79 -13.73 -6.96
N PHE A 6 -6.10 -14.24 -5.93
CA PHE A 6 -4.93 -13.61 -5.33
C PHE A 6 -3.87 -13.21 -6.35
N PHE A 7 -3.67 -14.04 -7.39
CA PHE A 7 -2.68 -13.78 -8.43
C PHE A 7 -3.18 -12.88 -9.57
N GLU A 8 -4.44 -12.45 -9.52
CA GLU A 8 -5.05 -11.58 -10.52
C GLU A 8 -5.04 -10.11 -10.10
N SER A 9 -4.67 -9.80 -8.84
CA SER A 9 -4.60 -8.43 -8.34
C SER A 9 -3.22 -7.81 -8.61
N PRO A 10 -3.09 -6.75 -9.42
CA PRO A 10 -1.79 -6.13 -9.69
C PRO A 10 -1.12 -5.53 -8.45
N ILE A 11 -1.94 -5.15 -7.47
CA ILE A 11 -1.50 -4.59 -6.19
C ILE A 11 -2.19 -5.29 -5.02
N ILE A 12 -1.45 -5.50 -3.94
CA ILE A 12 -1.99 -5.94 -2.65
C ILE A 12 -1.67 -4.89 -1.59
N PHE A 13 -2.70 -4.47 -0.86
CA PHE A 13 -2.56 -3.66 0.34
C PHE A 13 -2.36 -4.59 1.53
N MET A 14 -1.19 -4.51 2.17
CA MET A 14 -0.80 -5.39 3.26
C MET A 14 -0.41 -4.57 4.49
N GLU A 15 -1.37 -4.38 5.39
CA GLU A 15 -1.11 -3.72 6.67
C GLU A 15 -0.42 -4.70 7.64
N PRO A 16 0.83 -4.44 8.06
CA PRO A 16 1.55 -5.36 8.93
C PRO A 16 1.12 -5.11 10.38
N ILE A 17 0.54 -6.14 11.02
CA ILE A 17 -0.06 -6.03 12.35
C ILE A 17 1.04 -6.04 13.44
N PRO A 18 1.06 -5.06 14.37
CA PRO A 18 1.97 -5.08 15.51
C PRO A 18 1.66 -6.24 16.46
N ASN A 19 2.71 -6.78 17.10
CA ASN A 19 2.57 -7.79 18.15
C ASN A 19 2.02 -7.11 19.43
N PHE A 20 0.71 -6.84 19.50
CA PHE A 20 0.08 -6.46 20.77
C PHE A 20 -0.41 -7.72 21.47
N SER A 21 0.30 -8.14 22.52
CA SER A 21 -0.08 -9.20 23.45
C SER A 21 -0.83 -8.65 24.68
N GLY A 22 -1.46 -7.48 24.59
CA GLY A 22 -2.21 -6.88 25.68
C GLY A 22 -3.71 -7.00 25.45
N GLU A 23 -4.44 -7.56 26.41
CA GLU A 23 -5.87 -7.30 26.52
C GLU A 23 -6.06 -5.77 26.58
N LEU A 24 -6.79 -5.23 25.60
CA LEU A 24 -7.18 -3.83 25.57
C LEU A 24 -8.19 -3.58 26.70
N GLN A 25 -7.70 -3.28 27.90
CA GLN A 25 -8.53 -2.68 28.93
C GLN A 25 -8.88 -1.25 28.50
N ASN A 26 -10.17 -0.93 28.59
CA ASN A 26 -10.78 0.39 28.39
C ASN A 26 -11.09 0.82 26.95
N GLY A 27 -11.81 -0.03 26.19
CA GLY A 27 -12.99 0.37 25.39
C GLY A 27 -12.92 1.53 24.38
N LEU A 28 -11.76 2.15 24.14
CA LEU A 28 -11.60 3.42 23.41
C LEU A 28 -11.08 3.24 21.97
N LEU A 29 -10.82 2.00 21.56
CA LEU A 29 -10.54 1.62 20.18
C LEU A 29 -11.42 0.42 19.81
N ARG A 30 -12.73 0.66 19.64
CA ARG A 30 -13.59 -0.24 18.87
C ARG A 30 -13.34 -0.01 17.37
N GLY A 31 -12.12 -0.26 16.93
CA GLY A 31 -11.81 -0.55 15.54
C GLY A 31 -11.36 -1.99 15.50
N GLN A 32 -12.26 -2.92 15.18
CA GLN A 32 -11.78 -4.19 14.65
C GLN A 32 -10.90 -3.83 13.45
N ALA A 33 -9.70 -4.40 13.37
CA ALA A 33 -8.93 -4.31 12.14
C ALA A 33 -9.88 -4.65 10.99
N ILE A 34 -9.96 -3.81 9.96
CA ILE A 34 -10.88 -4.00 8.82
C ILE A 34 -10.62 -5.36 8.14
N TRP A 35 -9.47 -5.99 8.44
CA TRP A 35 -9.09 -7.34 8.04
C TRP A 35 -8.80 -8.27 9.22
N GLN A 36 -9.60 -8.21 10.29
CA GLN A 36 -9.60 -9.27 11.31
C GLN A 36 -10.25 -10.50 10.68
N THR A 37 -9.46 -11.33 9.98
CA THR A 37 -9.91 -12.66 9.57
C THR A 37 -10.23 -13.42 10.85
N LYS A 38 -11.52 -13.58 11.17
CA LYS A 38 -12.00 -14.48 12.21
C LYS A 38 -11.41 -15.87 11.93
N GLY A 39 -10.38 -16.23 12.67
CA GLY A 39 -9.75 -17.53 12.60
C GLY A 39 -8.87 -17.69 13.83
N ASP A 40 -8.91 -18.87 14.44
CA ASP A 40 -8.14 -19.28 15.63
C ASP A 40 -6.62 -19.38 15.36
N ARG A 41 -6.10 -18.58 14.42
CA ARG A 41 -4.69 -18.66 14.03
C ARG A 41 -3.84 -17.97 15.09
N PRO A 42 -2.75 -18.60 15.55
CA PRO A 42 -1.77 -17.93 16.39
C PRO A 42 -1.29 -16.68 15.64
N SER A 43 -1.42 -15.54 16.29
CA SER A 43 -1.37 -14.17 15.76
C SER A 43 0.03 -13.70 15.32
N PHE A 44 0.89 -14.59 14.83
CA PHE A 44 2.34 -14.37 14.78
C PHE A 44 3.01 -14.58 13.41
N GLY A 45 2.28 -14.39 12.30
CA GLY A 45 2.87 -14.37 10.95
C GLY A 45 2.10 -15.19 9.93
N TYR A 46 2.65 -15.31 8.73
CA TYR A 46 2.09 -16.15 7.66
C TYR A 46 2.46 -17.62 7.88
N THR A 47 1.65 -18.57 7.40
CA THR A 47 2.13 -19.96 7.26
C THR A 47 3.16 -20.07 6.14
N ASP A 48 4.00 -21.10 6.13
CA ASP A 48 5.00 -21.32 5.05
C ASP A 48 4.34 -21.31 3.66
N ARG A 49 3.17 -21.92 3.53
CA ARG A 49 2.39 -21.92 2.28
C ARG A 49 1.94 -20.53 1.88
N GLU A 50 1.51 -19.70 2.82
CA GLU A 50 1.08 -18.33 2.54
C GLU A 50 2.28 -17.43 2.21
N ALA A 51 3.37 -17.55 2.97
CA ALA A 51 4.62 -16.85 2.69
C ALA A 51 5.15 -17.18 1.30
N GLN A 52 5.15 -18.47 0.93
CA GLN A 52 5.56 -18.92 -0.40
C GLN A 52 4.66 -18.38 -1.51
N ARG A 53 3.34 -18.29 -1.30
CA ARG A 53 2.41 -17.71 -2.28
C ARG A 53 2.61 -16.21 -2.44
N ILE A 54 2.85 -15.47 -1.35
CA ILE A 54 3.17 -14.04 -1.42
C ILE A 54 4.48 -13.85 -2.18
N ARG A 55 5.47 -14.68 -1.88
CA ARG A 55 6.76 -14.68 -2.57
C ARG A 55 6.60 -14.94 -4.07
N GLU A 56 5.85 -15.97 -4.47
CA GLU A 56 5.53 -16.26 -5.88
C GLU A 56 4.85 -15.06 -6.55
N TYR A 57 3.89 -14.44 -5.85
CA TYR A 57 3.18 -13.26 -6.34
C TYR A 57 4.13 -12.10 -6.68
N VAL A 58 5.06 -11.77 -5.79
CA VAL A 58 5.99 -10.64 -5.98
C VAL A 58 7.09 -10.98 -6.98
N ILE A 59 7.75 -12.14 -6.83
CA ILE A 59 8.93 -12.51 -7.60
C ILE A 59 8.56 -13.02 -8.99
N ASN A 60 7.65 -13.99 -9.08
CA ASN A 60 7.43 -14.73 -10.32
C ASN A 60 6.33 -14.12 -11.19
N ARG A 61 5.36 -13.43 -10.58
CA ARG A 61 4.20 -12.88 -11.28
C ARG A 61 4.24 -11.38 -11.48
N GLY A 62 5.26 -10.70 -10.93
CA GLY A 62 5.39 -9.26 -11.06
C GLY A 62 4.36 -8.47 -10.25
N GLY A 63 3.77 -9.06 -9.20
CA GLY A 63 2.86 -8.37 -8.30
C GLY A 63 3.55 -7.24 -7.53
N PHE A 64 2.73 -6.34 -6.98
CA PHE A 64 3.20 -5.20 -6.19
C PHE A 64 2.54 -5.21 -4.81
N ILE A 65 3.32 -5.01 -3.73
CA ILE A 65 2.76 -4.89 -2.38
C ILE A 65 2.94 -3.46 -1.87
N TYR A 66 1.83 -2.83 -1.47
CA TYR A 66 1.84 -1.61 -0.69
C TYR A 66 1.61 -1.93 0.79
N MET A 67 2.59 -1.62 1.64
CA MET A 67 2.56 -1.88 3.08
C MET A 67 2.48 -0.56 3.86
N PRO A 68 1.28 -0.11 4.28
CA PRO A 68 1.17 1.08 5.13
C PRO A 68 1.67 0.76 6.52
N THR A 69 2.68 1.50 7.00
CA THR A 69 3.06 1.49 8.41
C THR A 69 2.45 2.70 9.09
N HIS A 70 2.08 2.56 10.36
CA HIS A 70 1.49 3.64 11.16
C HIS A 70 2.53 4.65 11.67
N GLY A 71 3.59 4.86 10.90
CA GLY A 71 4.68 5.76 11.19
C GLY A 71 6.05 5.23 10.77
N ASN A 72 7.08 6.00 11.13
CA ASN A 72 8.44 5.84 10.64
C ASN A 72 9.48 5.58 11.75
N THR A 73 9.03 5.24 12.96
CA THR A 73 9.90 4.77 14.04
C THR A 73 10.27 3.30 13.86
N GLU A 74 11.33 2.85 14.51
CA GLU A 74 11.73 1.45 14.53
C GLU A 74 10.58 0.55 14.98
N ALA A 75 9.84 0.96 16.01
CA ALA A 75 8.69 0.23 16.53
C ALA A 75 7.55 0.11 15.50
N ALA A 76 7.25 1.20 14.77
CA ALA A 76 6.23 1.20 13.71
C ALA A 76 6.65 0.33 12.51
N MET A 77 7.95 0.27 12.21
CA MET A 77 8.51 -0.49 11.08
C MET A 77 8.73 -1.98 11.39
N GLN A 78 8.89 -2.36 12.67
CA GLN A 78 9.17 -3.75 13.05
C GLN A 78 8.21 -4.78 12.42
N PRO A 79 6.88 -4.56 12.38
CA PRO A 79 5.95 -5.50 11.76
C PRO A 79 6.23 -5.72 10.27
N ALA A 80 6.45 -4.65 9.51
CA ALA A 80 6.79 -4.72 8.09
C ALA A 80 8.10 -5.50 7.88
N LEU A 81 9.14 -5.20 8.68
CA LEU A 81 10.43 -5.90 8.61
C LEU A 81 10.30 -7.39 8.91
N ARG A 82 9.45 -7.80 9.87
CA ARG A 82 9.20 -9.21 10.16
C ARG A 82 8.54 -9.92 8.97
N VAL A 83 7.50 -9.30 8.40
CA VAL A 83 6.84 -9.84 7.21
C VAL A 83 7.84 -10.00 6.07
N LEU A 84 8.61 -8.95 5.76
CA LEU A 84 9.58 -8.97 4.67
C LEU A 84 10.66 -10.05 4.85
N ARG A 85 11.19 -10.23 6.07
CA ARG A 85 12.12 -11.34 6.36
C ARG A 85 11.50 -12.72 6.14
N GLN A 86 10.19 -12.85 6.29
CA GLN A 86 9.50 -14.11 6.06
C GLN A 86 9.29 -14.39 4.57
N ILE A 87 8.89 -13.38 3.78
CA ILE A 87 8.50 -13.57 2.37
C ILE A 87 9.64 -13.33 1.37
N LEU A 88 10.59 -12.47 1.70
CA LEU A 88 11.66 -11.99 0.83
C LEU A 88 13.00 -11.87 1.60
N PRO A 89 13.49 -12.94 2.28
CA PRO A 89 14.67 -12.87 3.15
C PRO A 89 15.96 -12.44 2.46
N GLU A 90 16.08 -12.64 1.15
CA GLU A 90 17.27 -12.31 0.36
C GLU A 90 17.29 -10.86 -0.16
N TYR A 91 16.17 -10.14 -0.04
CA TYR A 91 16.06 -8.76 -0.53
C TYR A 91 16.16 -7.76 0.62
N HIS A 92 16.81 -6.64 0.33
CA HIS A 92 17.01 -5.57 1.30
C HIS A 92 15.92 -4.50 1.15
N LEU A 93 15.44 -4.02 2.28
CA LEU A 93 14.63 -2.82 2.32
C LEU A 93 15.56 -1.60 2.22
N VAL A 94 15.34 -0.78 1.21
CA VAL A 94 16.14 0.43 0.95
C VAL A 94 15.23 1.66 0.86
N THR A 95 15.80 2.84 0.98
CA THR A 95 15.06 4.07 0.71
C THR A 95 14.80 4.20 -0.79
N ILE A 96 13.56 4.52 -1.17
CA ILE A 96 13.21 4.74 -2.57
C ILE A 96 13.90 6.02 -3.06
N PRO A 97 14.64 5.98 -4.20
CA PRO A 97 15.29 7.16 -4.77
C PRO A 97 14.30 8.29 -5.03
N GLN A 98 14.69 9.55 -4.75
CA GLN A 98 13.76 10.70 -4.86
C GLN A 98 13.26 10.96 -6.29
N ASP A 99 14.02 10.51 -7.28
CA ASP A 99 13.74 10.59 -8.72
C ASP A 99 13.08 9.33 -9.28
N HIS A 100 12.78 8.34 -8.44
CA HIS A 100 12.12 7.11 -8.87
C HIS A 100 10.75 7.40 -9.48
N GLU A 101 10.40 6.67 -10.54
CA GLU A 101 9.20 6.95 -11.36
C GLU A 101 7.87 6.78 -10.62
N ILE A 102 7.87 6.09 -9.47
CA ILE A 102 6.74 6.02 -8.53
C ILE A 102 6.22 7.40 -8.10
N TYR A 103 7.06 8.44 -8.15
CA TYR A 103 6.67 9.81 -7.80
C TYR A 103 6.07 10.58 -8.99
N ASN A 104 6.18 10.07 -10.22
CA ASN A 104 5.73 10.76 -11.42
C ASN A 104 4.98 9.89 -12.44
N SER A 105 4.55 8.67 -12.06
CA SER A 105 3.86 7.72 -12.94
C SER A 105 2.52 8.22 -13.52
N TYR A 106 1.86 9.19 -12.86
CA TYR A 106 0.64 9.83 -13.37
C TYR A 106 0.59 11.34 -13.06
N TYR A 107 0.73 11.70 -11.78
CA TYR A 107 0.94 13.07 -11.32
C TYR A 107 2.43 13.34 -11.16
N GLY A 108 2.94 14.43 -11.73
CA GLY A 108 4.32 14.87 -11.51
C GLY A 108 4.51 15.42 -10.09
N LEU A 109 5.06 14.62 -9.18
CA LEU A 109 5.49 15.07 -7.86
C LEU A 109 7.01 15.26 -7.87
N SER A 110 7.52 16.27 -7.16
CA SER A 110 8.96 16.57 -7.08
C SER A 110 9.75 15.61 -6.19
N GLY A 111 9.21 14.41 -5.91
CA GLY A 111 9.77 13.40 -5.01
C GLY A 111 8.84 13.01 -3.86
N PRO A 112 9.37 12.38 -2.79
CA PRO A 112 8.56 11.87 -1.68
C PRO A 112 7.85 12.98 -0.93
N LEU A 113 6.54 12.82 -0.77
CA LEU A 113 5.73 13.69 0.07
C LEU A 113 5.96 13.40 1.55
N ARG A 114 5.79 14.44 2.36
CA ARG A 114 5.82 14.35 3.81
C ARG A 114 4.59 14.99 4.39
N PHE A 115 4.03 14.35 5.41
CA PHE A 115 2.84 14.83 6.09
C PHE A 115 3.18 15.26 7.52
N PRO A 116 2.26 15.96 8.22
CA PRO A 116 2.50 16.42 9.58
C PRO A 116 2.95 15.31 10.54
N VAL A 117 3.45 15.68 11.72
CA VAL A 117 4.01 14.72 12.69
C VAL A 117 2.91 14.04 13.48
N ARG A 118 2.74 12.73 13.31
CA ARG A 118 1.79 11.96 14.13
C ARG A 118 2.29 11.72 15.56
N LYS A 119 1.40 11.83 16.55
CA LYS A 119 1.65 11.54 17.97
C LYS A 119 0.51 10.71 18.57
N MET A 120 0.79 9.62 19.28
CA MET A 120 -0.22 8.87 20.04
C MET A 120 0.16 8.91 21.53
N GLY A 121 -0.65 9.57 22.36
CA GLY A 121 -0.29 9.81 23.77
C GLY A 121 0.99 10.64 23.87
N SER A 122 2.04 10.12 24.50
CA SER A 122 3.39 10.71 24.52
C SER A 122 4.27 10.31 23.32
N THR A 123 3.90 9.26 22.59
CA THR A 123 4.72 8.65 21.52
C THR A 123 4.62 9.43 20.23
N ILE A 124 5.75 9.86 19.65
CA ILE A 124 5.80 10.47 18.31
C ILE A 124 6.05 9.36 17.29
N LEU A 125 5.10 9.17 16.37
CA LEU A 125 5.13 8.08 15.38
C LEU A 125 5.89 8.48 14.11
N HIS A 126 5.98 9.78 13.79
CA HIS A 126 6.61 10.30 12.57
C HIS A 126 7.91 11.09 12.86
N HIS A 127 8.72 10.60 13.80
CA HIS A 127 10.04 11.16 14.13
C HIS A 127 11.11 10.08 14.33
N GLY A 128 11.05 9.02 13.53
CA GLY A 128 12.05 7.95 13.50
C GLY A 128 13.07 8.12 12.38
N PRO A 129 13.96 7.12 12.19
CA PRO A 129 15.00 7.18 11.18
C PRO A 129 14.48 6.95 9.75
N TYR A 130 13.29 6.36 9.56
CA TYR A 130 12.75 5.99 8.24
C TYR A 130 11.99 7.17 7.58
N ARG A 131 12.65 8.32 7.41
CA ARG A 131 12.04 9.59 6.99
C ARG A 131 11.51 9.66 5.55
N GLN A 132 11.68 8.60 4.78
CA GLN A 132 11.27 8.49 3.39
C GLN A 132 10.60 7.13 3.18
N LEU A 133 9.81 7.01 2.11
CA LEU A 133 9.24 5.72 1.71
C LEU A 133 10.36 4.71 1.50
N GLN A 134 10.13 3.48 1.93
CA GLN A 134 11.07 2.39 1.78
C GLN A 134 10.57 1.42 0.74
N GLY A 135 11.47 0.67 0.12
CA GLY A 135 11.13 -0.24 -0.96
C GLY A 135 12.02 -1.46 -1.04
N VAL A 136 11.48 -2.53 -1.63
CA VAL A 136 12.23 -3.70 -2.08
C VAL A 136 12.24 -3.69 -3.60
N PHE A 137 13.43 -3.75 -4.18
CA PHE A 137 13.64 -3.79 -5.62
C PHE A 137 13.99 -5.21 -6.07
N ILE A 138 13.37 -5.64 -7.16
CA ILE A 138 13.61 -6.93 -7.83
C ILE A 138 13.79 -6.64 -9.30
N ASP A 139 14.98 -6.94 -9.85
CA ASP A 139 15.33 -6.65 -11.25
C ASP A 139 15.04 -5.18 -11.61
N ASP A 140 15.54 -4.25 -10.79
CA ASP A 140 15.34 -2.79 -10.87
C ASP A 140 13.90 -2.28 -10.76
N ARG A 141 12.90 -3.17 -10.68
CA ARG A 141 11.50 -2.82 -10.41
C ARG A 141 11.25 -2.72 -8.91
N LEU A 142 10.65 -1.62 -8.46
CA LEU A 142 10.06 -1.53 -7.12
C LEU A 142 8.91 -2.55 -6.98
N ALA A 143 9.10 -3.59 -6.16
CA ALA A 143 8.16 -4.69 -6.01
C ALA A 143 7.35 -4.62 -4.70
N VAL A 144 7.94 -4.01 -3.66
CA VAL A 144 7.25 -3.69 -2.41
C VAL A 144 7.53 -2.24 -2.06
N LEU A 145 6.50 -1.49 -1.68
CA LEU A 145 6.60 -0.16 -1.09
C LEU A 145 6.11 -0.23 0.36
N VAL A 146 6.96 0.17 1.29
CA VAL A 146 6.59 0.38 2.70
C VAL A 146 6.34 1.87 2.93
N ASP A 147 5.09 2.22 3.18
CA ASP A 147 4.66 3.59 3.37
C ASP A 147 4.85 4.00 4.83
N THR A 148 5.91 4.77 5.04
CA THR A 148 6.35 5.28 6.35
C THR A 148 5.57 6.50 6.82
N GLU A 149 4.73 7.06 5.96
CA GLU A 149 3.99 8.30 6.16
C GLU A 149 2.50 8.06 6.44
N ALA A 150 2.04 6.80 6.41
CA ALA A 150 0.66 6.41 6.67
C ALA A 150 -0.36 7.18 5.79
N MET A 151 -0.06 7.29 4.49
CA MET A 151 -0.77 8.14 3.54
C MET A 151 -2.27 7.87 3.45
N ILE A 152 -2.69 6.61 3.53
CA ILE A 152 -4.12 6.25 3.52
C ILE A 152 -4.86 6.98 4.65
N HIS A 153 -4.24 7.09 5.83
CA HIS A 153 -4.86 7.80 6.93
C HIS A 153 -4.90 9.30 6.70
N VAL A 154 -3.87 9.86 6.05
CA VAL A 154 -3.88 11.27 5.65
C VAL A 154 -5.06 11.57 4.73
N MET A 155 -5.42 10.63 3.84
CA MET A 155 -6.54 10.77 2.91
C MET A 155 -7.92 10.64 3.59
N ASP A 156 -8.13 9.61 4.41
CA ASP A 156 -9.44 9.35 5.04
C ASP A 156 -9.72 10.28 6.24
N GLY A 157 -8.71 11.02 6.70
CA GLY A 157 -8.80 11.88 7.86
C GLY A 157 -8.86 11.12 9.19
N ALA A 158 -8.75 9.79 9.21
CA ALA A 158 -8.69 8.96 10.43
C ALA A 158 -7.46 9.24 11.28
N VAL A 159 -6.53 10.07 10.79
CA VAL A 159 -5.48 10.70 11.61
C VAL A 159 -6.00 11.71 12.64
N GLN A 160 -7.32 11.91 12.75
CA GLN A 160 -7.93 12.84 13.67
C GLN A 160 -8.01 12.27 15.10
N LYS A 161 -7.11 12.76 15.97
CA LYS A 161 -7.09 12.62 17.44
C LYS A 161 -6.93 11.19 18.02
N PRO A 162 -5.91 10.94 18.88
CA PRO A 162 -4.86 11.85 19.35
C PRO A 162 -3.72 12.01 18.34
N PHE A 163 -3.84 11.41 17.15
CA PHE A 163 -2.74 11.10 16.24
C PHE A 163 -1.97 12.28 15.65
N PHE A 164 -2.39 13.54 15.78
CA PHE A 164 -1.60 14.71 15.38
C PHE A 164 -1.60 15.72 16.54
N GLY A 165 -0.42 16.06 17.07
CA GLY A 165 -0.28 17.27 17.88
C GLY A 165 -0.59 18.53 17.03
N HIS A 166 -0.84 19.68 17.67
CA HIS A 166 -1.09 21.04 17.12
C HIS A 166 -2.11 21.25 15.97
N TYR A 167 -2.33 20.30 15.06
CA TYR A 167 -3.38 20.34 14.03
C TYR A 167 -4.69 19.84 14.62
N GLN A 168 -5.42 20.76 15.26
CA GLN A 168 -6.73 20.47 15.84
C GLN A 168 -7.88 20.56 14.82
N ASP A 169 -7.62 21.17 13.65
CA ASP A 169 -8.61 21.38 12.59
C ASP A 169 -8.55 20.26 11.54
N ARG A 170 -9.61 19.44 11.53
CA ARG A 170 -9.86 18.37 10.55
C ARG A 170 -9.87 18.90 9.11
N ASN A 171 -10.51 20.04 8.89
CA ASN A 171 -10.74 20.55 7.55
C ASN A 171 -9.42 20.92 6.89
N ARG A 172 -8.49 21.47 7.68
CA ARG A 172 -7.14 21.78 7.22
C ARG A 172 -6.36 20.55 6.73
N ILE A 173 -6.48 19.39 7.37
CA ILE A 173 -5.80 18.17 6.90
C ILE A 173 -6.41 17.69 5.57
N LEU A 174 -7.74 17.70 5.49
CA LEU A 174 -8.47 17.27 4.30
C LEU A 174 -8.30 18.23 3.12
N ASP A 175 -8.13 19.52 3.38
CA ASP A 175 -7.97 20.54 2.34
C ASP A 175 -6.51 20.66 1.89
N GLU A 176 -5.54 20.60 2.82
CA GLU A 176 -4.12 20.83 2.50
C GLU A 176 -3.39 19.54 2.10
N PHE A 177 -3.62 18.42 2.81
CA PHE A 177 -2.76 17.23 2.71
C PHE A 177 -3.41 16.04 2.02
N ALA A 178 -4.70 15.80 2.23
CA ALA A 178 -5.40 14.67 1.62
C ALA A 178 -5.30 14.65 0.08
N PRO A 179 -5.38 15.79 -0.66
CA PRO A 179 -5.22 15.79 -2.11
C PRO A 179 -3.80 15.39 -2.53
N ALA A 180 -2.78 15.77 -1.77
CA ALA A 180 -1.40 15.40 -2.05
C ALA A 180 -1.15 13.91 -1.78
N ALA A 181 -1.66 13.38 -0.67
CA ALA A 181 -1.64 11.95 -0.36
C ALA A 181 -2.39 11.13 -1.43
N ALA A 182 -3.54 11.61 -1.89
CA ALA A 182 -4.30 10.97 -2.96
C ALA A 182 -3.51 10.91 -4.27
N ARG A 183 -2.84 12.00 -4.67
CA ARG A 183 -1.99 12.01 -5.88
C ARG A 183 -0.86 10.99 -5.80
N GLN A 184 -0.17 10.91 -4.67
CA GLN A 184 0.89 9.91 -4.48
C GLN A 184 0.33 8.49 -4.48
N LEU A 185 -0.83 8.23 -3.87
CA LEU A 185 -1.44 6.90 -3.88
C LEU A 185 -1.89 6.50 -5.29
N ILE A 186 -2.41 7.45 -6.07
CA ILE A 186 -2.73 7.23 -7.49
C ILE A 186 -1.48 6.87 -8.28
N ASN A 187 -0.35 7.56 -8.07
CA ASN A 187 0.91 7.18 -8.71
C ASN A 187 1.33 5.76 -8.33
N ILE A 188 1.16 5.35 -7.07
CA ILE A 188 1.47 3.98 -6.61
C ILE A 188 0.60 2.94 -7.33
N VAL A 189 -0.70 3.21 -7.45
CA VAL A 189 -1.62 2.31 -8.16
C VAL A 189 -1.25 2.23 -9.65
N VAL A 190 -1.03 3.38 -10.30
CA VAL A 190 -0.64 3.44 -11.72
C VAL A 190 0.67 2.70 -11.94
N TYR A 191 1.68 2.95 -11.11
CA TYR A 191 2.95 2.25 -11.18
C TYR A 191 2.77 0.73 -11.06
N ALA A 192 1.99 0.27 -10.06
CA ALA A 192 1.75 -1.16 -9.86
C ALA A 192 1.09 -1.82 -11.07
N VAL A 193 0.16 -1.13 -11.73
CA VAL A 193 -0.53 -1.70 -12.90
C VAL A 193 0.29 -1.62 -14.19
N THR A 194 1.24 -0.70 -14.32
CA THR A 194 2.04 -0.54 -15.55
C THR A 194 3.42 -1.19 -15.52
N HIS A 195 3.97 -1.50 -14.34
CA HIS A 195 5.32 -2.07 -14.19
C HIS A 195 5.32 -3.54 -13.74
N GLY A 196 4.15 -4.08 -13.37
CA GLY A 196 3.97 -5.50 -13.08
C GLY A 196 3.46 -6.31 -14.28
N SER A 197 3.56 -7.64 -14.21
CA SER A 197 3.07 -8.53 -15.28
C SER A 197 1.63 -9.01 -15.08
N ILE A 198 0.98 -8.67 -13.96
CA ILE A 198 -0.38 -9.14 -13.63
C ILE A 198 -1.46 -8.41 -14.43
N SER A 199 -1.29 -7.11 -14.68
CA SER A 199 -2.26 -6.32 -15.45
C SER A 199 -2.16 -6.54 -16.96
N ASP A 200 -1.22 -7.36 -17.41
CA ASP A 200 -1.03 -7.63 -18.83
C ASP A 200 -2.11 -8.63 -19.32
N TYR A 201 -3.23 -8.07 -19.73
CA TYR A 201 -4.34 -8.80 -20.34
C TYR A 201 -4.27 -8.77 -21.87
N SER A 202 -3.11 -8.52 -22.49
CA SER A 202 -3.00 -8.48 -23.95
C SER A 202 -3.47 -9.77 -24.63
N ASN A 203 -3.43 -10.89 -23.89
CA ASN A 203 -3.84 -12.21 -24.34
C ASN A 203 -5.19 -12.67 -23.74
N TYR A 204 -5.87 -11.81 -22.97
CA TYR A 204 -7.18 -12.13 -22.42
C TYR A 204 -8.23 -12.12 -23.54
N ILE A 205 -8.87 -13.26 -23.74
CA ILE A 205 -10.03 -13.38 -24.61
C ILE A 205 -11.25 -13.50 -23.70
N PRO A 206 -12.16 -12.50 -23.68
CA PRO A 206 -13.39 -12.59 -22.91
C PRO A 206 -14.16 -13.86 -23.29
N ALA A 207 -14.80 -14.52 -22.31
CA ALA A 207 -15.62 -15.70 -22.59
C ALA A 207 -16.72 -15.42 -23.63
N SER A 208 -17.22 -14.17 -23.69
CA SER A 208 -18.14 -13.70 -24.73
C SER A 208 -17.51 -13.59 -26.13
N ALA A 209 -16.23 -13.25 -26.23
CA ALA A 209 -15.49 -13.19 -27.49
C ALA A 209 -15.16 -14.59 -28.05
N LEU A 210 -15.17 -15.62 -27.19
CA LEU A 210 -15.13 -17.03 -27.59
C LEU A 210 -16.51 -17.59 -27.93
N ALA A 211 -17.59 -16.89 -27.52
CA ALA A 211 -18.95 -17.39 -27.63
C ALA A 211 -19.61 -17.09 -28.97
N ASP A 212 -19.41 -15.92 -29.59
CA ASP A 212 -20.05 -15.59 -30.88
C ASP A 212 -19.29 -14.52 -31.68
N GLY A 213 -19.24 -14.69 -33.01
CA GLY A 213 -18.40 -13.94 -33.95
C GLY A 213 -18.80 -12.49 -34.27
N GLU A 214 -18.78 -11.58 -33.29
CA GLU A 214 -18.84 -10.13 -33.54
C GLU A 214 -17.69 -9.39 -32.85
N ILE A 215 -16.59 -9.20 -33.60
CA ILE A 215 -15.32 -8.60 -33.13
C ILE A 215 -15.35 -7.04 -33.14
N ASP A 216 -16.46 -6.42 -33.57
CA ASP A 216 -16.48 -4.98 -33.88
C ASP A 216 -16.98 -4.03 -32.77
N SER A 217 -17.29 -4.53 -31.56
CA SER A 217 -17.86 -3.70 -30.49
C SER A 217 -16.89 -3.26 -29.38
N ALA A 218 -15.61 -3.66 -29.43
CA ALA A 218 -14.62 -3.23 -28.44
C ALA A 218 -14.18 -1.77 -28.67
N PRO A 219 -14.26 -0.87 -27.66
CA PRO A 219 -13.82 0.51 -27.81
C PRO A 219 -12.30 0.58 -27.98
N LYS A 220 -11.85 1.04 -29.17
CA LYS A 220 -10.44 1.07 -29.57
C LYS A 220 -9.63 2.24 -28.98
N LYS A 221 -10.26 3.13 -28.19
CA LYS A 221 -9.60 4.25 -27.49
C LYS A 221 -10.34 4.66 -26.21
N ALA A 222 -9.58 5.14 -25.21
CA ALA A 222 -10.10 5.71 -23.99
C ALA A 222 -10.89 7.01 -24.27
N PRO A 223 -11.98 7.30 -23.53
CA PRO A 223 -12.72 8.55 -23.68
C PRO A 223 -11.85 9.76 -23.34
N ASN A 224 -11.77 10.74 -24.24
CA ASN A 224 -11.14 12.02 -23.94
C ASN A 224 -12.00 12.77 -22.92
N ALA A 225 -11.46 13.00 -21.72
CA ALA A 225 -12.03 13.94 -20.77
C ALA A 225 -11.88 15.36 -21.33
N THR A 226 -12.86 15.83 -22.08
CA THR A 226 -12.96 17.25 -22.47
C THR A 226 -14.22 17.88 -21.89
N SER A 227 -13.96 18.91 -21.09
CA SER A 227 -14.81 20.04 -20.71
C SER A 227 -16.24 19.73 -20.29
N ARG A 228 -16.46 19.67 -18.96
CA ARG A 228 -17.63 20.30 -18.36
C ARG A 228 -17.16 21.16 -17.19
N LEU A 229 -17.21 22.48 -17.43
CA LEU A 229 -17.36 23.50 -16.39
C LEU A 229 -18.65 23.22 -15.61
#